data_AF-A0A1H7JWC9-F1
#
_entry.id   AF-A0A1H7JWC9-F1
#
_cell.length_a   1.000
_cell.length_b   1.000
_cell.length_c   1.000
_cell.angle_alpha   90.00
_cell.angle_beta   90.00
_cell.angle_gamma   90.00
#
_symmetry.space_group_name_H-M   'P 1'
#
loop_
_entity.id
_entity.type
_entity.pdbx_description
1 polymer ?
#
loop_
_entity_poly.entity_id
_entity_poly.type
_entity_poly.pdbx_seq_one_letter_code
_entity_poly.pdbx_strand_id
1 'polypeptide(L)'
;MKAFFKTLVISNTILFFLSILYIVFPGETLMWNIYGGLLILTMAGNIFTSIFNQAQEKLKLIYLTLSSLGLMVVMLMNTVVSLSPTNESSRSAVSMSLMLLLLITGGVMNREALLHRLHANNKVYGFRFTAKSKGKKLARVILIVVLSLSLLAGLLLAFVMLFNPDVSLLEIIISQYSLFYSFIFLSCSGLLLKLSRLDWQSIKGASVLLIGNGLFLVFSLPLITTPSLLNESEASYTEAFGDEWRTFDDEVPEFSQRPVSIPAYFFGIQSEPYNLTEDIFYYEGTEGVDDGLELRFDVYTPLAEAQNLPGEGSTLVRIHGGGWNTGSKGAENFAQVNKYFAAQGYVVFDVQYGLNDQDQFVNLADVPDEVSGEFSIDDMVRHLGEFTTYLADNHEDFGASIDSVFFSGGSAGGHLANAVALGLASGQYTDILDERLTVSGIIPIYPANGLAGYQEINGEDDLVDPALLVDENSPPALVYQGDHDKIVDPRVADLFEEAYLNNGNTDIAVIRLPYGEHASDLNFPGFYSQIFMYYMERFMYQYK
;
A
#
# COMPACT_ATOMS: atom_id res chain seq x y z
N MET A 1 -16.38 -23.95 -25.97
CA MET A 1 -17.27 -23.95 -24.79
C MET A 1 -17.14 -25.18 -23.88
N LYS A 2 -17.31 -26.44 -24.32
CA LYS A 2 -17.15 -27.61 -23.41
C LYS A 2 -15.74 -27.72 -22.81
N ALA A 3 -14.71 -27.59 -23.65
CA ALA A 3 -13.31 -27.57 -23.20
C ALA A 3 -13.05 -26.43 -22.21
N PHE A 4 -13.53 -25.21 -22.50
CA PHE A 4 -13.41 -24.05 -21.62
C PHE A 4 -13.99 -24.27 -20.22
N PHE A 5 -15.23 -24.78 -20.09
CA PHE A 5 -15.80 -25.07 -18.77
C PHE A 5 -15.04 -26.19 -18.05
N LYS A 6 -14.58 -27.21 -18.78
CA LYS A 6 -13.74 -28.26 -18.20
C LYS A 6 -12.43 -27.67 -17.65
N THR A 7 -11.78 -26.78 -18.40
CA THR A 7 -10.59 -26.05 -17.96
C THR A 7 -10.89 -25.27 -16.68
N LEU A 8 -11.95 -24.46 -16.64
CA LEU A 8 -12.28 -23.69 -15.43
C LEU A 8 -12.61 -24.55 -14.22
N VAL A 9 -13.29 -25.69 -14.37
CA VAL A 9 -13.50 -26.63 -13.25
C VAL A 9 -12.16 -27.13 -12.70
N ILE A 10 -11.26 -27.55 -13.59
CA ILE A 10 -9.93 -28.03 -13.22
C ILE A 10 -9.13 -26.92 -12.55
N SER A 11 -9.07 -25.72 -13.15
CA SER A 11 -8.35 -24.57 -12.63
C SER A 11 -8.85 -24.16 -11.25
N ASN A 12 -10.17 -23.96 -11.05
CA ASN A 12 -10.71 -23.61 -9.73
C ASN A 12 -10.35 -24.67 -8.67
N THR A 13 -10.37 -25.96 -9.03
CA THR A 13 -10.03 -27.04 -8.10
C THR A 13 -8.55 -27.03 -7.74
N ILE A 14 -7.66 -26.94 -8.73
CA ILE A 14 -6.20 -26.90 -8.50
C ILE A 14 -5.84 -25.65 -7.69
N LEU A 15 -6.36 -24.49 -8.10
CA LEU A 15 -6.07 -23.21 -7.45
C LEU A 15 -6.61 -23.16 -6.03
N PHE A 16 -7.71 -23.84 -5.70
CA PHE A 16 -8.20 -23.96 -4.33
C PHE A 16 -7.17 -24.64 -3.42
N PHE A 17 -6.62 -25.77 -3.86
CA PHE A 17 -5.58 -26.47 -3.09
C PHE A 17 -4.26 -25.69 -3.05
N LEU A 18 -3.88 -25.03 -4.15
CA LEU A 18 -2.70 -24.14 -4.16
C LEU A 18 -2.90 -22.92 -3.25
N SER A 19 -4.12 -22.39 -3.15
CA SER A 19 -4.44 -21.30 -2.22
C SER A 19 -4.26 -21.74 -0.78
N ILE A 20 -4.76 -22.94 -0.42
CA ILE A 20 -4.54 -23.51 0.92
C ILE A 20 -3.04 -23.69 1.17
N LEU A 21 -2.31 -24.22 0.20
CA LEU A 21 -0.87 -24.40 0.32
C LEU A 21 -0.15 -23.06 0.52
N TYR A 22 -0.49 -22.03 -0.26
CA TYR A 22 0.08 -20.69 -0.14
C TYR A 22 -0.26 -20.03 1.20
N ILE A 23 -1.48 -20.21 1.70
CA ILE A 23 -1.89 -19.68 3.01
C ILE A 23 -0.99 -20.24 4.12
N VAL A 24 -0.69 -21.54 4.06
CA VAL A 24 0.15 -22.23 5.06
C VAL A 24 1.64 -21.99 4.84
N PHE A 25 2.08 -21.91 3.59
CA PHE A 25 3.47 -21.72 3.18
C PHE A 25 3.54 -20.60 2.14
N PRO A 26 3.42 -19.33 2.56
CA PRO A 26 3.56 -18.22 1.64
C PRO A 26 4.99 -18.20 1.08
N GLY A 27 5.14 -17.60 -0.10
CA GLY A 27 6.45 -17.40 -0.69
C GLY A 27 6.38 -16.61 -1.97
N GLU A 28 7.56 -16.30 -2.51
CA GLU A 28 7.72 -15.29 -3.56
C GLU A 28 8.38 -15.86 -4.82
N THR A 29 8.38 -17.19 -4.95
CA THR A 29 8.98 -17.87 -6.10
C THR A 29 8.25 -17.58 -7.41
N LEU A 30 8.93 -17.81 -8.54
CA LEU A 30 8.30 -17.75 -9.87
C LEU A 30 7.04 -18.62 -9.96
N MET A 31 7.06 -19.79 -9.31
CA MET A 31 5.92 -20.71 -9.30
C MET A 31 4.70 -20.10 -8.61
N TRP A 32 4.91 -19.34 -7.53
CA TRP A 32 3.82 -18.62 -6.86
C TRP A 32 3.25 -17.50 -7.72
N ASN A 33 4.08 -16.78 -8.47
CA ASN A 33 3.60 -15.78 -9.42
C ASN A 33 2.88 -16.39 -10.63
N ILE A 34 3.32 -17.54 -11.14
CA ILE A 34 2.57 -18.30 -12.16
C ILE A 34 1.19 -18.70 -11.61
N TYR A 35 1.14 -19.18 -10.36
CA TYR A 35 -0.11 -19.45 -9.66
C TYR A 35 -1.00 -18.19 -9.54
N GLY A 36 -0.45 -17.06 -9.12
CA GLY A 36 -1.18 -15.79 -9.01
C GLY A 36 -1.73 -15.31 -10.36
N GLY A 37 -0.96 -15.43 -11.45
CA GLY A 37 -1.44 -15.15 -12.81
C GLY A 37 -2.58 -16.08 -13.22
N LEU A 38 -2.49 -17.38 -12.91
CA LEU A 38 -3.58 -18.34 -13.16
C LEU A 38 -4.83 -18.05 -12.31
N LEU A 39 -4.65 -17.53 -11.09
CA LEU A 39 -5.75 -17.09 -10.21
C LEU A 39 -6.53 -15.94 -10.85
N ILE A 40 -5.84 -14.90 -11.32
CA ILE A 40 -6.41 -13.76 -12.05
C ILE A 40 -7.19 -14.24 -13.27
N LEU A 41 -6.56 -15.06 -14.12
CA LEU A 41 -7.20 -15.60 -15.34
C LEU A 41 -8.43 -16.46 -15.03
N THR A 42 -8.38 -17.25 -13.97
CA THR A 42 -9.50 -18.12 -13.57
C THR A 42 -10.66 -17.31 -13.02
N MET A 43 -10.41 -16.29 -12.21
CA MET A 43 -11.44 -15.37 -11.70
C MET A 43 -12.11 -14.61 -12.85
N ALA A 44 -11.33 -14.06 -13.79
CA ALA A 44 -11.88 -13.41 -14.98
C ALA A 44 -12.72 -14.38 -15.82
N GLY A 45 -12.23 -15.61 -16.03
CA GLY A 45 -12.96 -16.67 -16.74
C GLY A 45 -14.26 -17.12 -16.05
N ASN A 46 -14.29 -17.12 -14.72
CA ASN A 46 -15.50 -17.38 -13.95
C ASN A 46 -16.52 -16.25 -14.09
N ILE A 47 -16.10 -14.98 -14.06
CA ILE A 47 -16.99 -13.83 -14.32
C ILE A 47 -17.55 -13.93 -15.74
N PHE A 48 -16.69 -14.20 -16.73
CA PHE A 48 -17.10 -14.42 -18.12
C PHE A 48 -18.16 -15.54 -18.23
N THR A 49 -17.92 -16.69 -17.61
CA THR A 49 -18.89 -17.80 -17.60
C THR A 49 -20.20 -17.40 -16.94
N SER A 50 -20.13 -16.65 -15.84
CA SER A 50 -21.30 -16.15 -15.15
C SER A 50 -22.16 -15.32 -16.09
N ILE A 51 -21.57 -14.47 -16.94
CA ILE A 51 -22.29 -13.63 -17.89
C ILE A 51 -22.96 -14.46 -19.00
N PHE A 52 -22.19 -15.30 -19.71
CA PHE A 52 -22.62 -15.88 -20.99
C PHE A 52 -23.26 -17.27 -20.91
N ASN A 53 -23.13 -17.98 -19.79
CA ASN A 53 -23.68 -19.32 -19.67
C ASN A 53 -25.21 -19.32 -19.43
N GLN A 54 -25.90 -20.32 -19.98
CA GLN A 54 -27.36 -20.49 -19.86
C GLN A 54 -27.79 -21.33 -18.65
N ALA A 55 -26.88 -22.10 -18.03
CA ALA A 55 -27.23 -22.95 -16.88
C ALA A 55 -27.31 -22.17 -15.55
N GLN A 56 -28.14 -22.65 -14.62
CA GLN A 56 -28.21 -22.28 -13.19
C GLN A 56 -28.05 -20.78 -12.85
N GLU A 57 -29.12 -19.98 -13.03
CA GLU A 57 -29.11 -18.53 -12.72
C GLU A 57 -28.69 -18.17 -11.29
N LYS A 58 -29.08 -18.98 -10.30
CA LYS A 58 -28.77 -18.70 -8.89
C LYS A 58 -27.26 -18.71 -8.62
N LEU A 59 -26.53 -19.70 -9.13
CA LEU A 59 -25.09 -19.83 -8.92
C LEU A 59 -24.31 -18.69 -9.58
N LYS A 60 -24.74 -18.24 -10.76
CA LYS A 60 -24.13 -17.11 -11.46
C LYS A 60 -24.28 -15.80 -10.68
N LEU A 61 -25.46 -15.56 -10.10
CA LEU A 61 -25.68 -14.38 -9.25
C LEU A 61 -24.88 -14.46 -7.96
N ILE A 62 -24.76 -15.64 -7.34
CA ILE A 62 -23.92 -15.85 -6.15
C ILE A 62 -22.47 -15.52 -6.46
N TYR A 63 -21.90 -16.10 -7.54
CA TYR A 63 -20.51 -15.87 -7.89
C TYR A 63 -20.23 -14.39 -8.18
N LEU A 64 -21.06 -13.73 -8.98
CA LEU A 64 -20.88 -12.32 -9.30
C LEU A 64 -21.03 -11.41 -8.06
N THR A 65 -21.92 -11.74 -7.14
CA THR A 65 -22.09 -10.97 -5.88
C THR A 65 -20.87 -11.16 -4.97
N LEU A 66 -20.38 -12.39 -4.86
CA LEU A 66 -19.18 -12.68 -4.09
C LEU A 66 -17.93 -12.03 -4.72
N SER A 67 -17.84 -12.01 -6.05
CA SER A 67 -16.72 -11.41 -6.77
C SER A 67 -16.76 -9.88 -6.78
N SER A 68 -17.91 -9.24 -6.54
CA SER A 68 -17.96 -7.79 -6.31
C SER A 68 -17.79 -7.45 -4.83
N LEU A 69 -18.79 -7.79 -4.00
CA LEU A 69 -18.80 -7.40 -2.58
C LEU A 69 -17.74 -8.16 -1.77
N GLY A 70 -17.48 -9.42 -2.08
CA GLY A 70 -16.46 -10.19 -1.38
C GLY A 70 -15.05 -9.68 -1.65
N LEU A 71 -14.71 -9.29 -2.89
CA LEU A 71 -13.41 -8.69 -3.19
C LEU A 71 -13.25 -7.29 -2.58
N MET A 72 -14.34 -6.52 -2.47
CA MET A 72 -14.33 -5.27 -1.70
C MET A 72 -14.03 -5.51 -0.23
N VAL A 73 -14.57 -6.57 0.38
CA VAL A 73 -14.24 -6.96 1.75
C VAL A 73 -12.79 -7.45 1.87
N VAL A 74 -12.29 -8.24 0.90
CA VAL A 74 -10.89 -8.68 0.87
C VAL A 74 -9.95 -7.48 0.86
N MET A 75 -10.20 -6.52 -0.02
CA MET A 75 -9.46 -5.27 -0.15
C MET A 75 -9.38 -4.52 1.20
N LEU A 76 -10.55 -4.20 1.78
CA LEU A 76 -10.62 -3.44 3.03
C LEU A 76 -9.99 -4.19 4.21
N MET A 77 -10.28 -5.48 4.34
CA MET A 77 -9.78 -6.27 5.44
C MET A 77 -8.27 -6.48 5.36
N ASN A 78 -7.68 -6.62 4.18
CA ASN A 78 -6.23 -6.70 4.02
C ASN A 78 -5.56 -5.41 4.46
N THR A 79 -6.10 -4.24 4.08
CA THR A 79 -5.58 -2.94 4.54
C THR A 79 -5.69 -2.77 6.05
N VAL A 80 -6.86 -3.05 6.64
CA VAL A 80 -7.07 -2.86 8.08
C VAL A 80 -6.12 -3.73 8.91
N VAL A 81 -5.95 -5.01 8.54
CA VAL A 81 -5.06 -5.89 9.30
C VAL A 81 -3.58 -5.59 9.08
N SER A 82 -3.18 -5.08 7.91
CA SER A 82 -1.78 -4.69 7.67
C SER A 82 -1.41 -3.44 8.47
N LEU A 83 -2.29 -2.43 8.50
CA LEU A 83 -2.07 -1.18 9.24
C LEU A 83 -2.08 -1.36 10.76
N SER A 84 -2.76 -2.39 11.28
CA SER A 84 -2.85 -2.58 12.73
C SER A 84 -1.48 -2.96 13.34
N PRO A 85 -0.96 -2.19 14.31
CA PRO A 85 0.24 -2.55 15.07
C PRO A 85 0.08 -3.90 15.78
N THR A 86 -1.05 -4.08 16.47
CA THR A 86 -1.34 -5.28 17.28
C THR A 86 -1.68 -6.54 16.47
N ASN A 87 -1.89 -6.44 15.15
CA ASN A 87 -2.10 -7.63 14.32
C ASN A 87 -0.75 -8.23 13.92
N GLU A 88 -0.29 -9.19 14.71
CA GLU A 88 0.99 -9.89 14.51
C GLU A 88 1.15 -10.52 13.12
N SER A 89 0.06 -11.00 12.52
CA SER A 89 0.14 -11.76 11.25
C SER A 89 0.10 -10.90 10.00
N SER A 90 -0.47 -9.69 10.08
CA SER A 90 -0.83 -8.84 8.94
C SER A 90 -1.70 -9.50 7.85
N ARG A 91 -2.35 -10.65 8.14
CA ARG A 91 -3.21 -11.38 7.20
C ARG A 91 -4.62 -11.60 7.73
N SER A 92 -5.62 -11.34 6.88
CA SER A 92 -7.02 -11.43 7.25
C SER A 92 -7.59 -12.82 6.97
N ALA A 93 -7.96 -13.54 8.03
CA ALA A 93 -8.66 -14.83 7.90
C ALA A 93 -9.98 -14.72 7.11
N VAL A 94 -10.66 -13.56 7.20
CA VAL A 94 -11.86 -13.26 6.41
C VAL A 94 -11.52 -13.18 4.92
N SER A 95 -10.46 -12.45 4.57
CA SER A 95 -10.00 -12.30 3.19
C SER A 95 -9.62 -13.64 2.58
N MET A 96 -8.79 -14.42 3.29
CA MET A 96 -8.37 -15.75 2.86
C MET A 96 -9.57 -16.68 2.64
N SER A 97 -10.55 -16.67 3.55
CA SER A 97 -11.77 -17.47 3.43
C SER A 97 -12.64 -17.06 2.23
N LEU A 98 -12.75 -15.76 1.95
CA LEU A 98 -13.50 -15.24 0.81
C LEU A 98 -12.84 -15.63 -0.53
N MET A 99 -11.51 -15.59 -0.60
CA MET A 99 -10.76 -16.05 -1.78
C MET A 99 -10.97 -17.54 -2.04
N LEU A 100 -10.93 -18.39 -1.00
CA LEU A 100 -11.25 -19.81 -1.12
C LEU A 100 -12.70 -20.04 -1.55
N LEU A 101 -13.65 -19.27 -1.01
CA LEU A 101 -15.07 -19.36 -1.36
C LEU A 101 -15.32 -18.95 -2.82
N LEU A 102 -14.58 -17.96 -3.36
CA LEU A 102 -14.62 -17.61 -4.78
C LEU A 102 -14.23 -18.81 -5.66
N LEU A 103 -13.16 -19.52 -5.32
CA LEU A 103 -12.72 -20.70 -6.08
C LEU A 103 -13.73 -21.86 -5.99
N ILE A 104 -14.28 -22.13 -4.79
CA ILE A 104 -15.33 -23.16 -4.62
C ILE A 104 -16.56 -22.83 -5.46
N THR A 105 -17.08 -21.60 -5.33
CA THR A 105 -18.30 -21.19 -6.03
C THR A 105 -18.10 -21.14 -7.55
N GLY A 106 -16.93 -20.69 -8.01
CA GLY A 106 -16.52 -20.74 -9.42
C GLY A 106 -16.47 -22.17 -9.95
N GLY A 107 -15.83 -23.09 -9.23
CA GLY A 107 -15.74 -24.50 -9.60
C GLY A 107 -17.10 -25.19 -9.71
N VAL A 108 -17.96 -25.01 -8.70
CA VAL A 108 -19.33 -25.56 -8.68
C VAL A 108 -20.15 -25.01 -9.84
N MET A 109 -20.11 -23.70 -10.08
CA MET A 109 -20.82 -23.06 -11.18
C MET A 109 -20.39 -23.62 -12.55
N ASN A 110 -19.09 -23.73 -12.79
CA ASN A 110 -18.56 -24.25 -14.06
C ASN A 110 -18.84 -25.74 -14.26
N ARG A 111 -18.88 -26.53 -13.18
CA ARG A 111 -19.26 -27.94 -13.22
C ARG A 111 -20.71 -28.10 -13.67
N GLU A 112 -21.64 -27.33 -13.09
CA GLU A 112 -23.04 -27.35 -13.50
C GLU A 112 -23.22 -26.88 -14.96
N ALA A 113 -22.45 -25.87 -15.39
CA ALA A 113 -22.43 -25.43 -16.78
C ALA A 113 -21.97 -26.54 -17.75
N LEU A 114 -20.92 -27.28 -17.38
CA LEU A 114 -20.41 -28.42 -18.13
C LEU A 114 -21.43 -29.56 -18.20
N LEU A 115 -21.99 -29.96 -17.06
CA LEU A 115 -23.00 -31.03 -16.98
C LEU A 115 -24.23 -30.70 -17.81
N HIS A 116 -24.74 -29.46 -17.74
CA HIS A 116 -25.87 -29.03 -18.55
C HIS A 116 -25.57 -29.16 -20.06
N ARG A 117 -24.35 -28.85 -20.51
CA ARG A 117 -23.95 -29.00 -21.93
C ARG A 117 -23.68 -30.45 -22.34
N LEU A 118 -23.30 -31.32 -21.42
CA LEU A 118 -23.15 -32.76 -21.68
C LEU A 118 -24.52 -33.45 -21.79
N HIS A 119 -25.47 -33.05 -20.95
CA HIS A 119 -26.81 -33.63 -20.87
C HIS A 119 -27.86 -32.90 -21.73
N ALA A 120 -27.48 -31.92 -22.55
CA ALA A 120 -28.39 -31.14 -23.40
C ALA A 120 -29.17 -31.97 -24.45
N ASN A 121 -28.96 -33.28 -24.55
CA ASN A 121 -29.82 -34.21 -25.29
C ASN A 121 -31.04 -34.74 -24.48
N ASN A 122 -31.11 -34.52 -23.17
CA ASN A 122 -32.26 -34.86 -22.35
C ASN A 122 -32.92 -33.57 -21.84
N LYS A 123 -34.09 -33.25 -22.42
CA LYS A 123 -34.98 -32.17 -21.96
C LYS A 123 -35.27 -32.35 -20.48
N VAL A 124 -34.85 -31.40 -19.65
CA VAL A 124 -35.39 -31.24 -18.30
C VAL A 124 -36.10 -29.90 -18.24
N TYR A 125 -37.40 -29.98 -17.94
CA TYR A 125 -38.30 -28.85 -17.76
C TYR A 125 -37.79 -27.92 -16.65
N GLY A 126 -37.61 -26.65 -16.99
CA GLY A 126 -37.25 -25.61 -16.03
C GLY A 126 -38.40 -25.32 -15.07
N PHE A 127 -38.12 -25.49 -13.78
CA PHE A 127 -39.00 -25.08 -12.69
C PHE A 127 -39.12 -23.54 -12.69
N ARG A 128 -40.28 -23.01 -13.08
CA ARG A 128 -40.62 -21.59 -12.94
C ARG A 128 -41.04 -21.34 -11.50
N PHE A 129 -40.16 -20.76 -10.70
CA PHE A 129 -40.56 -20.20 -9.41
C PHE A 129 -41.33 -18.89 -9.63
N THR A 130 -42.65 -18.97 -9.64
CA THR A 130 -43.54 -17.81 -9.59
C THR A 130 -43.91 -17.51 -8.15
N ALA A 131 -43.29 -16.47 -7.59
CA ALA A 131 -43.84 -15.74 -6.45
C ALA A 131 -43.41 -14.26 -6.56
N LYS A 132 -44.22 -13.46 -7.25
CA LYS A 132 -44.06 -12.01 -7.35
C LYS A 132 -44.56 -11.36 -6.06
N SER A 133 -43.69 -11.21 -5.05
CA SER A 133 -43.94 -10.22 -4.00
C SER A 133 -43.52 -8.84 -4.51
N LYS A 134 -44.29 -7.79 -4.20
CA LYS A 134 -43.93 -6.40 -4.55
C LYS A 134 -42.53 -6.03 -4.02
N GLY A 135 -42.17 -6.53 -2.83
CA GLY A 135 -40.85 -6.33 -2.22
C GLY A 135 -39.68 -6.86 -3.06
N LYS A 136 -39.79 -8.06 -3.65
CA LYS A 136 -38.73 -8.60 -4.54
C LYS A 136 -38.53 -7.78 -5.82
N LYS A 137 -39.59 -7.13 -6.30
CA LYS A 137 -39.49 -6.23 -7.47
C LYS A 137 -38.79 -4.93 -7.10
N LEU A 138 -39.14 -4.34 -5.95
CA LEU A 138 -38.52 -3.11 -5.44
C LEU A 138 -37.02 -3.31 -5.17
N ALA A 139 -36.65 -4.35 -4.43
CA ALA A 139 -35.24 -4.67 -4.12
C ALA A 139 -34.39 -4.83 -5.39
N ARG A 140 -34.94 -5.46 -6.43
CA ARG A 140 -34.25 -5.60 -7.72
C ARG A 140 -34.04 -4.26 -8.42
N VAL A 141 -35.02 -3.35 -8.37
CA VAL A 141 -34.88 -2.01 -8.97
C VAL A 141 -33.81 -1.22 -8.22
N ILE A 142 -33.84 -1.24 -6.88
CA ILE A 142 -32.82 -0.59 -6.04
C ILE A 142 -31.43 -1.12 -6.40
N LEU A 143 -31.27 -2.44 -6.49
CA LEU A 143 -29.98 -3.05 -6.84
C LEU A 143 -29.50 -2.68 -8.25
N ILE A 144 -30.40 -2.58 -9.24
CA ILE A 144 -30.04 -2.08 -10.58
C ILE A 144 -29.53 -0.65 -10.51
N VAL A 145 -30.21 0.23 -9.77
CA VAL A 145 -29.79 1.63 -9.60
C VAL A 145 -28.42 1.71 -8.93
N VAL A 146 -28.22 0.97 -7.84
CA VAL A 146 -26.92 0.91 -7.13
C VAL A 146 -25.82 0.43 -8.09
N LEU A 147 -26.03 -0.66 -8.83
CA LEU A 147 -25.03 -1.17 -9.78
C LEU A 147 -24.73 -0.20 -10.92
N SER A 148 -25.74 0.51 -11.42
CA SER A 148 -25.56 1.56 -12.42
C SER A 148 -24.74 2.73 -11.88
N LEU A 149 -25.01 3.18 -10.65
CA LEU A 149 -24.23 4.21 -9.98
C LEU A 149 -22.80 3.74 -9.69
N SER A 150 -22.61 2.48 -9.28
CA SER A 150 -21.27 1.91 -9.09
C SER A 150 -20.46 1.89 -10.38
N LEU A 151 -21.05 1.52 -11.52
CA LEU A 151 -20.33 1.57 -12.80
C LEU A 151 -20.05 3.01 -13.26
N LEU A 152 -20.94 3.96 -12.97
CA LEU A 152 -20.69 5.37 -13.23
C LEU A 152 -19.54 5.91 -12.37
N ALA A 153 -19.51 5.56 -11.09
CA ALA A 153 -18.39 5.85 -10.20
C ALA A 153 -17.10 5.21 -10.73
N GLY A 154 -17.16 3.94 -11.18
CA GLY A 154 -16.01 3.28 -11.81
C GLY A 154 -15.50 4.01 -13.05
N LEU A 155 -16.38 4.55 -13.90
CA LEU A 155 -15.98 5.39 -15.04
C LEU A 155 -15.33 6.70 -14.60
N LEU A 156 -15.82 7.32 -13.53
CA LEU A 156 -15.19 8.53 -12.95
C LEU A 156 -13.79 8.20 -12.40
N LEU A 157 -13.66 7.13 -11.60
CA LEU A 157 -12.37 6.71 -11.05
C LEU A 157 -11.38 6.31 -12.16
N ALA A 158 -11.85 5.64 -13.21
CA ALA A 158 -11.02 5.32 -14.37
C ALA A 158 -10.60 6.58 -15.16
N PHE A 159 -11.47 7.60 -15.23
CA PHE A 159 -11.12 8.89 -15.82
C PHE A 159 -10.06 9.61 -14.97
N VAL A 160 -10.22 9.61 -13.65
CA VAL A 160 -9.22 10.20 -12.72
C VAL A 160 -7.87 9.52 -12.90
N MET A 161 -7.82 8.20 -12.83
CA MET A 161 -6.59 7.42 -12.98
C MET A 161 -5.86 7.65 -14.31
N LEU A 162 -6.59 7.80 -15.42
CA LEU A 162 -5.99 7.94 -16.75
C LEU A 162 -5.58 9.36 -17.10
N PHE A 163 -6.33 10.35 -16.64
CA PHE A 163 -6.16 11.74 -17.08
C PHE A 163 -5.64 12.66 -15.97
N ASN A 164 -5.55 12.15 -14.74
CA ASN A 164 -5.09 12.85 -13.55
C ASN A 164 -5.61 14.31 -13.44
N PRO A 165 -6.94 14.53 -13.51
CA PRO A 165 -7.53 15.84 -13.28
C PRO A 165 -7.33 16.24 -11.81
N ASP A 166 -7.23 17.53 -11.48
CA ASP A 166 -7.09 17.98 -10.09
C ASP A 166 -8.39 17.67 -9.31
N VAL A 167 -8.39 16.63 -8.46
CA VAL A 167 -9.61 16.10 -7.81
C VAL A 167 -9.46 15.81 -6.31
N SER A 168 -8.71 16.61 -5.54
CA SER A 168 -8.73 16.56 -4.06
C SER A 168 -8.58 15.12 -3.48
N LEU A 169 -9.11 14.86 -2.28
CA LEU A 169 -8.89 13.62 -1.49
C LEU A 169 -9.34 12.29 -2.16
N LEU A 170 -9.93 12.31 -3.37
CA LEU A 170 -10.28 11.08 -4.10
C LEU A 170 -9.05 10.31 -4.59
N GLU A 171 -7.89 10.97 -4.64
CA GLU A 171 -6.62 10.45 -5.16
C GLU A 171 -6.00 9.38 -4.24
N ILE A 172 -6.34 9.31 -2.96
CA ILE A 172 -5.71 8.37 -2.01
C ILE A 172 -6.33 6.97 -2.06
N ILE A 173 -7.23 6.63 -3.00
CA ILE A 173 -7.95 5.34 -2.98
C ILE A 173 -8.04 4.62 -4.32
N ILE A 174 -7.39 5.09 -5.39
CA ILE A 174 -7.63 4.55 -6.74
C ILE A 174 -6.55 3.55 -7.13
N SER A 175 -5.31 4.03 -7.30
CA SER A 175 -4.19 3.30 -7.88
C SER A 175 -3.76 2.08 -7.06
N GLN A 176 -3.69 2.21 -5.73
CA GLN A 176 -3.25 1.13 -4.85
C GLN A 176 -4.23 -0.06 -4.79
N TYR A 177 -5.50 0.18 -5.11
CA TYR A 177 -6.57 -0.83 -5.13
C TYR A 177 -7.06 -1.21 -6.53
N SER A 178 -6.39 -0.69 -7.56
CA SER A 178 -6.78 -0.81 -8.98
C SER A 178 -7.15 -2.25 -9.38
N LEU A 179 -6.30 -3.24 -9.09
CA LEU A 179 -6.60 -4.62 -9.48
C LEU A 179 -7.88 -5.17 -8.81
N PHE A 180 -8.22 -4.78 -7.58
CA PHE A 180 -9.53 -5.12 -7.00
C PHE A 180 -10.68 -4.47 -7.78
N TYR A 181 -10.57 -3.17 -8.10
CA TYR A 181 -11.57 -2.46 -8.90
C TYR A 181 -11.83 -3.10 -10.26
N SER A 182 -10.78 -3.64 -10.90
CA SER A 182 -10.91 -4.36 -12.18
C SER A 182 -11.96 -5.48 -12.08
N PHE A 183 -11.87 -6.35 -11.06
CA PHE A 183 -12.78 -7.47 -10.86
C PHE A 183 -14.14 -7.05 -10.30
N ILE A 184 -14.16 -6.05 -9.42
CA ILE A 184 -15.40 -5.53 -8.82
C ILE A 184 -16.29 -4.94 -9.91
N PHE A 185 -15.77 -4.04 -10.76
CA PHE A 185 -16.58 -3.42 -11.81
C PHE A 185 -16.95 -4.39 -12.93
N LEU A 186 -16.06 -5.33 -13.28
CA LEU A 186 -16.40 -6.41 -14.22
C LEU A 186 -17.57 -7.25 -13.68
N SER A 187 -17.56 -7.59 -12.39
CA SER A 187 -18.63 -8.34 -11.73
C SER A 187 -19.93 -7.55 -11.63
N CYS A 188 -19.86 -6.26 -11.29
CA CYS A 188 -21.00 -5.34 -11.27
C CYS A 188 -21.67 -5.21 -12.65
N SER A 189 -20.89 -5.16 -13.73
CA SER A 189 -21.43 -5.16 -15.11
C SER A 189 -22.21 -6.45 -15.41
N GLY A 190 -21.68 -7.60 -15.00
CA GLY A 190 -22.35 -8.89 -15.14
C GLY A 190 -23.65 -8.99 -14.34
N LEU A 191 -23.66 -8.47 -13.10
CA LEU A 191 -24.87 -8.39 -12.27
C LEU A 191 -25.91 -7.48 -12.92
N LEU A 192 -25.50 -6.31 -13.38
CA LEU A 192 -26.40 -5.32 -14.00
C LEU A 192 -27.06 -5.90 -15.25
N LEU A 193 -26.29 -6.57 -16.12
CA LEU A 193 -26.81 -7.22 -17.32
C LEU A 193 -27.90 -8.24 -16.99
N LYS A 194 -27.64 -9.12 -16.01
CA LYS A 194 -28.58 -10.18 -15.58
C LYS A 194 -29.81 -9.64 -14.88
N LEU A 195 -29.62 -8.74 -13.92
CA LEU A 195 -30.71 -8.16 -13.15
C LEU A 195 -31.55 -7.23 -14.01
N SER A 196 -31.00 -6.62 -15.05
CA SER A 196 -31.79 -5.83 -16.02
C SER A 196 -32.44 -6.69 -17.11
N ARG A 197 -32.10 -8.00 -17.19
CA ARG A 197 -32.52 -8.92 -18.28
C ARG A 197 -32.21 -8.35 -19.66
N LEU A 198 -31.07 -7.68 -19.78
CA LEU A 198 -30.59 -7.20 -21.07
C LEU A 198 -30.00 -8.39 -21.84
N ASP A 199 -30.37 -8.51 -23.10
CA ASP A 199 -29.67 -9.41 -24.01
C ASP A 199 -28.27 -8.83 -24.25
N TRP A 200 -27.23 -9.65 -24.07
CA TRP A 200 -25.84 -9.24 -24.30
C TRP A 200 -25.58 -8.86 -25.76
N GLN A 201 -26.40 -9.33 -26.70
CA GLN A 201 -26.34 -8.94 -28.12
C GLN A 201 -27.09 -7.66 -28.43
N SER A 202 -27.96 -7.19 -27.52
CA SER A 202 -28.63 -5.90 -27.69
C SER A 202 -27.64 -4.75 -27.49
N ILE A 203 -27.89 -3.60 -28.13
CA ILE A 203 -27.07 -2.40 -27.97
C ILE A 203 -26.84 -2.07 -26.49
N LYS A 204 -27.91 -2.08 -25.68
CA LYS A 204 -27.82 -1.79 -24.23
C LYS A 204 -26.96 -2.81 -23.48
N GLY A 205 -27.10 -4.10 -23.79
CA GLY A 205 -26.30 -5.14 -23.15
C GLY A 205 -24.83 -5.08 -23.57
N ALA A 206 -24.57 -4.84 -24.85
CA ALA A 206 -23.22 -4.63 -25.37
C ALA A 206 -22.55 -3.41 -24.74
N SER A 207 -23.27 -2.30 -24.53
CA SER A 207 -22.73 -1.12 -23.84
C SER A 207 -22.32 -1.42 -22.39
N VAL A 208 -23.13 -2.16 -21.63
CA VAL A 208 -22.79 -2.55 -20.25
C VAL A 208 -21.53 -3.43 -20.21
N LEU A 209 -21.42 -4.38 -21.15
CA LEU A 209 -20.22 -5.21 -21.27
C LEU A 209 -18.99 -4.41 -21.69
N LEU A 210 -19.14 -3.47 -22.62
CA LEU A 210 -18.04 -2.60 -23.05
C LEU A 210 -17.51 -1.78 -21.88
N ILE A 211 -18.41 -1.19 -21.07
CA ILE A 211 -18.03 -0.46 -19.86
C ILE A 211 -17.31 -1.39 -18.88
N GLY A 212 -17.88 -2.56 -18.56
CA GLY A 212 -17.26 -3.49 -17.62
C GLY A 212 -15.88 -3.99 -18.04
N ASN A 213 -15.68 -4.29 -19.33
CA ASN A 213 -14.38 -4.71 -19.85
C ASN A 213 -13.40 -3.54 -19.97
N GLY A 214 -13.88 -2.34 -20.33
CA GLY A 214 -13.06 -1.13 -20.35
C GLY A 214 -12.51 -0.82 -18.95
N LEU A 215 -13.37 -0.84 -17.93
CA LEU A 215 -12.95 -0.67 -16.54
C LEU A 215 -11.98 -1.76 -16.10
N PHE A 216 -12.23 -3.03 -16.45
CA PHE A 216 -11.31 -4.13 -16.15
C PHE A 216 -9.90 -3.87 -16.72
N LEU A 217 -9.81 -3.39 -17.96
CA LEU A 217 -8.54 -3.11 -18.63
C LEU A 217 -7.82 -1.90 -18.01
N VAL A 218 -8.53 -0.78 -17.80
CA VAL A 218 -7.94 0.45 -17.23
C VAL A 218 -7.39 0.18 -15.84
N PHE A 219 -8.18 -0.45 -14.98
CA PHE A 219 -7.74 -0.77 -13.61
C PHE A 219 -6.73 -1.92 -13.54
N SER A 220 -6.43 -2.60 -14.65
CA SER A 220 -5.32 -3.56 -14.71
C SER A 220 -4.00 -2.90 -15.12
N LEU A 221 -3.99 -1.61 -15.49
CA LEU A 221 -2.79 -0.93 -16.00
C LEU A 221 -1.59 -0.98 -15.03
N PRO A 222 -1.73 -0.74 -13.71
CA PRO A 222 -0.59 -0.79 -12.78
C PRO A 222 0.09 -2.16 -12.72
N LEU A 223 -0.70 -3.24 -12.84
CA LEU A 223 -0.16 -4.60 -12.97
C LEU A 223 0.52 -4.81 -14.33
N ILE A 224 -0.02 -4.23 -15.40
CA ILE A 224 0.53 -4.35 -16.75
C ILE A 224 1.85 -3.58 -16.88
N THR A 225 1.99 -2.44 -16.20
CA THR A 225 3.20 -1.59 -16.23
C THR A 225 4.29 -2.03 -15.26
N THR A 226 4.02 -2.98 -14.36
CA THR A 226 4.99 -3.50 -13.38
C THR A 226 6.35 -3.87 -13.99
N PRO A 227 6.45 -4.53 -15.16
CA PRO A 227 7.77 -4.82 -15.76
C PRO A 227 8.58 -3.58 -16.15
N SER A 228 7.92 -2.50 -16.62
CA SER A 228 8.60 -1.23 -16.94
C SER A 228 9.09 -0.56 -15.67
N LEU A 229 8.19 -0.48 -14.68
CA LEU A 229 8.48 0.04 -13.35
C LEU A 229 9.71 -0.65 -12.73
N LEU A 230 9.78 -1.99 -12.77
CA LEU A 230 10.93 -2.74 -12.24
C LEU A 230 12.22 -2.40 -12.98
N ASN A 231 12.18 -2.28 -14.30
CA ASN A 231 13.36 -1.95 -15.10
C ASN A 231 13.86 -0.52 -14.81
N GLU A 232 12.95 0.43 -14.64
CA GLU A 232 13.28 1.83 -14.29
C GLU A 232 13.79 1.94 -12.85
N SER A 233 13.16 1.22 -11.92
CA SER A 233 13.58 1.15 -10.51
C SER A 233 14.97 0.55 -10.38
N GLU A 234 15.24 -0.55 -11.10
CA GLU A 234 16.56 -1.19 -11.12
C GLU A 234 17.64 -0.25 -11.67
N ALA A 235 17.33 0.46 -12.77
CA ALA A 235 18.25 1.42 -13.38
C ALA A 235 18.57 2.57 -12.41
N SER A 236 17.54 3.19 -11.82
CA SER A 236 17.73 4.30 -10.85
C SER A 236 18.52 3.84 -9.63
N TYR A 237 18.16 2.72 -9.01
CA TYR A 237 18.87 2.18 -7.85
C TYR A 237 20.33 1.87 -8.17
N THR A 238 20.58 1.22 -9.32
CA THR A 238 21.92 0.83 -9.74
C THR A 238 22.80 2.03 -10.09
N GLU A 239 22.23 3.06 -10.71
CA GLU A 239 22.94 4.28 -11.05
C GLU A 239 23.39 5.03 -9.80
N ALA A 240 22.54 5.06 -8.76
CA ALA A 240 22.84 5.72 -7.50
C ALA A 240 23.81 4.93 -6.61
N PHE A 241 23.56 3.62 -6.43
CA PHE A 241 24.19 2.83 -5.37
C PHE A 241 25.10 1.70 -5.88
N GLY A 242 25.26 1.57 -7.19
CA GLY A 242 26.06 0.52 -7.83
C GLY A 242 25.33 -0.83 -7.95
N ASP A 243 26.07 -1.85 -8.37
CA ASP A 243 25.52 -3.18 -8.74
C ASP A 243 25.64 -4.24 -7.62
N GLU A 244 26.24 -3.91 -6.47
CA GLU A 244 26.56 -4.87 -5.40
C GLU A 244 25.30 -5.51 -4.80
N TRP A 245 24.19 -4.76 -4.76
CA TRP A 245 22.91 -5.25 -4.23
C TRP A 245 22.38 -6.52 -4.91
N ARG A 246 22.81 -6.80 -6.15
CA ARG A 246 22.38 -7.99 -6.89
C ARG A 246 22.88 -9.30 -6.28
N THR A 247 23.90 -9.27 -5.42
CA THR A 247 24.41 -10.48 -4.75
C THR A 247 23.76 -10.72 -3.39
N PHE A 248 23.07 -9.72 -2.83
CA PHE A 248 22.50 -9.82 -1.48
C PHE A 248 21.45 -10.92 -1.36
N ASP A 249 20.69 -11.19 -2.42
CA ASP A 249 19.66 -12.25 -2.44
C ASP A 249 20.21 -13.64 -2.13
N ASP A 250 21.46 -13.90 -2.53
CA ASP A 250 22.16 -15.17 -2.26
C ASP A 250 22.76 -15.22 -0.84
N GLU A 251 22.98 -14.04 -0.24
CA GLU A 251 23.63 -13.87 1.08
C GLU A 251 22.61 -13.78 2.21
N VAL A 252 21.43 -13.22 1.93
CA VAL A 252 20.40 -12.87 2.91
C VAL A 252 19.08 -13.58 2.58
N PRO A 253 18.86 -14.80 3.08
CA PRO A 253 17.65 -15.58 2.79
C PRO A 253 16.37 -14.97 3.36
N GLU A 254 16.46 -14.06 4.33
CA GLU A 254 15.33 -13.36 4.94
C GLU A 254 14.72 -12.30 4.00
N PHE A 255 15.47 -11.81 3.01
CA PHE A 255 14.98 -10.81 2.07
C PHE A 255 13.92 -11.33 1.13
N SER A 256 13.11 -10.39 0.65
CA SER A 256 12.18 -10.64 -0.43
C SER A 256 12.96 -11.13 -1.65
N GLN A 257 12.65 -12.36 -2.06
CA GLN A 257 13.35 -13.04 -3.15
C GLN A 257 12.91 -12.52 -4.53
N ARG A 258 11.81 -11.75 -4.56
CA ARG A 258 11.28 -11.10 -5.77
C ARG A 258 10.53 -9.83 -5.40
N PRO A 259 10.60 -8.79 -6.25
CA PRO A 259 9.96 -7.51 -5.96
C PRO A 259 8.42 -7.53 -5.98
N VAL A 260 7.80 -8.62 -6.46
CA VAL A 260 6.34 -8.75 -6.51
C VAL A 260 5.91 -10.19 -6.26
N SER A 261 4.93 -10.36 -5.38
CA SER A 261 4.13 -11.57 -5.16
C SER A 261 2.66 -11.32 -5.53
N ILE A 262 2.24 -11.80 -6.71
CA ILE A 262 0.85 -11.66 -7.18
C ILE A 262 -0.17 -12.29 -6.21
N PRO A 263 0.10 -13.47 -5.62
CA PRO A 263 -0.80 -14.01 -4.59
C PRO A 263 -0.92 -13.13 -3.36
N ALA A 264 0.18 -12.51 -2.90
CA ALA A 264 0.17 -11.66 -1.71
C ALA A 264 -0.83 -10.51 -1.85
N TYR A 265 -1.00 -9.96 -3.07
CA TYR A 265 -2.02 -8.95 -3.37
C TYR A 265 -3.42 -9.32 -2.87
N PHE A 266 -3.81 -10.60 -2.99
CA PHE A 266 -5.13 -11.06 -2.58
C PHE A 266 -5.17 -11.63 -1.16
N PHE A 267 -4.07 -12.25 -0.70
CA PHE A 267 -4.02 -12.99 0.57
C PHE A 267 -3.36 -12.21 1.72
N GLY A 268 -2.76 -11.06 1.44
CA GLY A 268 -1.92 -10.29 2.36
C GLY A 268 -0.46 -10.77 2.38
N ILE A 269 0.44 -9.90 2.85
CA ILE A 269 1.83 -10.25 3.18
C ILE A 269 1.85 -10.66 4.65
N GLN A 270 2.53 -11.76 4.96
CA GLN A 270 2.68 -12.21 6.33
C GLN A 270 3.77 -11.38 7.02
N SER A 271 3.47 -10.88 8.20
CA SER A 271 4.52 -10.39 9.10
C SER A 271 5.17 -11.57 9.83
N GLU A 272 6.49 -11.56 9.85
CA GLU A 272 7.29 -12.45 10.69
C GLU A 272 7.32 -11.93 12.14
N PRO A 273 7.69 -12.76 13.14
CA PRO A 273 7.59 -12.38 14.54
C PRO A 273 8.45 -11.18 14.94
N TYR A 274 7.87 -10.24 15.70
CA TYR A 274 8.51 -9.05 16.29
C TYR A 274 7.99 -8.82 17.72
N ASN A 275 8.65 -7.96 18.49
CA ASN A 275 8.14 -7.39 19.74
C ASN A 275 7.66 -5.96 19.50
N LEU A 276 6.60 -5.55 20.17
CA LEU A 276 6.07 -4.18 20.14
C LEU A 276 5.89 -3.68 21.57
N THR A 277 6.40 -2.48 21.85
CA THR A 277 6.08 -1.70 23.06
C THR A 277 5.52 -0.35 22.63
N GLU A 278 4.29 -0.06 23.03
CA GLU A 278 3.57 1.15 22.63
C GLU A 278 3.63 2.24 23.70
N ASP A 279 3.45 3.49 23.27
CA ASP A 279 3.23 4.67 24.11
C ASP A 279 4.37 4.97 25.11
N ILE A 280 5.62 4.78 24.68
CA ILE A 280 6.79 5.16 25.48
C ILE A 280 6.93 6.67 25.46
N PHE A 281 6.89 7.28 26.64
CA PHE A 281 7.03 8.72 26.83
C PHE A 281 8.48 9.16 26.64
N TYR A 282 8.70 10.24 25.87
CA TYR A 282 10.05 10.77 25.67
C TYR A 282 10.18 12.28 25.90
N TYR A 283 9.09 13.05 25.85
CA TYR A 283 9.16 14.51 26.01
C TYR A 283 7.91 15.12 26.64
N GLU A 284 8.12 16.05 27.58
CA GLU A 284 7.11 16.95 28.17
C GLU A 284 7.51 18.41 27.93
N GLY A 285 6.66 19.15 27.22
CA GLY A 285 6.76 20.60 27.14
C GLY A 285 6.06 21.26 28.32
N THR A 286 6.78 22.13 29.03
CA THR A 286 6.27 22.75 30.28
C THR A 286 6.28 24.28 30.24
N GLU A 287 6.77 24.87 29.16
CA GLU A 287 6.89 26.31 28.99
C GLU A 287 6.77 26.69 27.51
N GLY A 288 6.46 27.96 27.24
CA GLY A 288 6.48 28.50 25.87
C GLY A 288 5.37 27.94 24.99
N VAL A 289 5.69 27.70 23.72
CA VAL A 289 4.75 27.13 22.74
C VAL A 289 4.47 25.64 23.01
N ASP A 290 5.31 24.98 23.81
CA ASP A 290 5.17 23.55 24.14
C ASP A 290 4.41 23.30 25.44
N ASP A 291 3.89 24.31 26.13
CA ASP A 291 3.21 24.12 27.42
C ASP A 291 2.03 23.12 27.29
N GLY A 292 2.17 21.94 27.91
CA GLY A 292 1.19 20.85 27.85
C GLY A 292 1.43 19.83 26.73
N LEU A 293 2.51 19.97 25.95
CA LEU A 293 2.90 19.02 24.91
C LEU A 293 3.44 17.73 25.54
N GLU A 294 2.90 16.58 25.14
CA GLU A 294 3.35 15.25 25.56
C GLU A 294 3.60 14.37 24.34
N LEU A 295 4.87 13.99 24.11
CA LEU A 295 5.24 13.17 22.96
C LEU A 295 5.67 11.77 23.36
N ARG A 296 5.22 10.80 22.56
CA ARG A 296 5.45 9.36 22.75
C ARG A 296 5.94 8.70 21.47
N PHE A 297 6.52 7.53 21.60
CA PHE A 297 6.86 6.68 20.47
C PHE A 297 6.46 5.22 20.74
N ASP A 298 6.32 4.45 19.66
CA ASP A 298 6.23 3.00 19.72
C ASP A 298 7.56 2.42 19.23
N VAL A 299 8.00 1.31 19.81
CA VAL A 299 9.22 0.61 19.38
C VAL A 299 8.92 -0.82 18.98
N TYR A 300 9.46 -1.23 17.83
CA TYR A 300 9.39 -2.57 17.28
C TYR A 300 10.80 -3.16 17.28
N THR A 301 11.00 -4.28 17.99
CA THR A 301 12.32 -4.94 18.09
C THR A 301 12.25 -6.37 17.55
N PRO A 302 13.37 -6.92 17.04
CA PRO A 302 13.42 -8.30 16.61
C PRO A 302 13.17 -9.26 17.77
N LEU A 303 12.48 -10.37 17.49
CA LEU A 303 12.31 -11.46 18.46
C LEU A 303 13.55 -12.36 18.58
N ALA A 304 14.31 -12.49 17.50
CA ALA A 304 15.60 -13.17 17.49
C ALA A 304 16.72 -12.18 17.89
N GLU A 305 17.89 -12.73 18.23
CA GLU A 305 19.09 -11.90 18.43
C GLU A 305 19.39 -11.14 17.14
N ALA A 306 19.34 -9.80 17.22
CA ALA A 306 19.45 -8.91 16.06
C ALA A 306 20.73 -9.18 15.24
N GLN A 307 21.82 -9.59 15.89
CA GLN A 307 23.11 -9.91 15.26
C GLN A 307 23.07 -11.10 14.30
N ASN A 308 22.00 -11.92 14.34
CA ASN A 308 21.81 -13.03 13.42
C ASN A 308 20.85 -12.70 12.27
N LEU A 309 20.38 -11.45 12.20
CA LEU A 309 19.43 -10.96 11.20
C LEU A 309 20.05 -9.82 10.38
N PRO A 310 19.51 -9.53 9.19
CA PRO A 310 20.13 -8.59 8.26
C PRO A 310 20.33 -7.18 8.81
N GLY A 311 19.46 -6.70 9.70
CA GLY A 311 19.54 -5.37 10.27
C GLY A 311 20.60 -5.20 11.35
N GLU A 312 21.07 -6.28 12.01
CA GLU A 312 22.10 -6.25 13.05
C GLU A 312 21.90 -5.22 14.18
N GLY A 313 20.64 -4.83 14.46
CA GLY A 313 20.31 -3.82 15.47
C GLY A 313 20.35 -2.37 14.96
N SER A 314 20.58 -2.16 13.66
CA SER A 314 20.51 -0.83 13.03
C SER A 314 19.15 -0.19 13.25
N THR A 315 19.15 1.12 13.42
CA THR A 315 17.97 1.87 13.83
C THR A 315 17.21 2.43 12.64
N LEU A 316 15.89 2.30 12.65
CA LEU A 316 15.00 2.97 11.71
C LEU A 316 14.04 3.88 12.47
N VAL A 317 14.16 5.19 12.28
CA VAL A 317 13.25 6.20 12.83
C VAL A 317 12.17 6.51 11.78
N ARG A 318 10.91 6.28 12.16
CA ARG A 318 9.73 6.46 11.32
C ARG A 318 8.93 7.66 11.81
N ILE A 319 8.70 8.61 10.91
CA ILE A 319 7.99 9.86 11.18
C ILE A 319 6.72 9.90 10.34
N HIS A 320 5.58 10.09 11.01
CA HIS A 320 4.27 10.00 10.37
C HIS A 320 3.94 11.21 9.48
N GLY A 321 3.15 10.95 8.44
CA GLY A 321 2.56 12.00 7.61
C GLY A 321 1.35 12.67 8.27
N GLY A 322 0.57 13.39 7.48
CA GLY A 322 -0.64 14.07 7.93
C GLY A 322 -0.60 15.59 7.82
N GLY A 323 0.21 16.14 6.91
CA GLY A 323 0.21 17.57 6.62
C GLY A 323 0.62 18.45 7.79
N TRP A 324 1.51 17.96 8.67
CA TRP A 324 2.02 18.65 9.87
C TRP A 324 0.97 19.00 10.95
N ASN A 325 -0.31 18.74 10.71
CA ASN A 325 -1.41 19.10 11.60
C ASN A 325 -2.32 17.91 11.98
N THR A 326 -2.07 16.73 11.41
CA THR A 326 -2.78 15.48 11.73
C THR A 326 -1.80 14.31 11.68
N GLY A 327 -2.26 13.12 12.05
CA GLY A 327 -1.46 11.90 12.01
C GLY A 327 -1.01 11.45 13.39
N SER A 328 -0.51 10.21 13.45
CA SER A 328 0.10 9.65 14.64
C SER A 328 0.95 8.43 14.28
N LYS A 329 1.61 7.87 15.29
CA LYS A 329 2.29 6.57 15.22
C LYS A 329 1.31 5.41 14.98
N GLY A 330 1.85 4.24 14.63
CA GLY A 330 1.09 3.01 14.45
C GLY A 330 0.37 2.95 13.10
N ALA A 331 -0.95 2.84 13.10
CA ALA A 331 -1.73 2.65 11.88
C ALA A 331 -1.62 3.83 10.90
N GLU A 332 -1.51 5.05 11.43
CA GLU A 332 -1.39 6.29 10.65
C GLU A 332 0.03 6.49 10.09
N ASN A 333 1.03 5.76 10.60
CA ASN A 333 2.41 5.71 10.07
C ASN A 333 2.77 4.39 9.37
N PHE A 334 1.76 3.61 8.98
CA PHE A 334 1.91 2.40 8.19
C PHE A 334 2.74 1.32 8.90
N ALA A 335 2.31 0.96 10.12
CA ALA A 335 2.95 -0.02 11.01
C ALA A 335 3.41 -1.33 10.35
N GLN A 336 2.84 -1.74 9.22
CA GLN A 336 3.33 -2.86 8.41
C GLN A 336 4.82 -2.76 8.04
N VAL A 337 5.32 -1.57 7.75
CA VAL A 337 6.74 -1.33 7.41
C VAL A 337 7.59 -1.59 8.66
N ASN A 338 7.14 -1.07 9.80
CA ASN A 338 7.81 -1.24 11.09
C ASN A 338 7.90 -2.71 11.48
N LYS A 339 6.79 -3.46 11.36
CA LYS A 339 6.74 -4.90 11.60
C LYS A 339 7.68 -5.68 10.69
N TYR A 340 7.75 -5.32 9.41
CA TYR A 340 8.62 -5.98 8.44
C TYR A 340 10.09 -5.80 8.82
N PHE A 341 10.54 -4.57 9.03
CA PHE A 341 11.95 -4.30 9.34
C PHE A 341 12.36 -4.77 10.73
N ALA A 342 11.47 -4.74 11.72
CA ALA A 342 11.74 -5.35 13.02
C ALA A 342 12.03 -6.85 12.90
N ALA A 343 11.27 -7.57 12.07
CA ALA A 343 11.53 -8.98 11.81
C ALA A 343 12.81 -9.25 11.01
N GLN A 344 13.33 -8.24 10.31
CA GLN A 344 14.62 -8.28 9.60
C GLN A 344 15.80 -7.85 10.50
N GLY A 345 15.60 -7.63 11.80
CA GLY A 345 16.69 -7.33 12.73
C GLY A 345 16.98 -5.84 12.94
N TYR A 346 16.15 -4.95 12.40
CA TYR A 346 16.24 -3.51 12.68
C TYR A 346 15.48 -3.17 13.96
N VAL A 347 15.91 -2.13 14.68
CA VAL A 347 15.12 -1.55 15.77
C VAL A 347 14.36 -0.36 15.22
N VAL A 348 13.03 -0.46 15.14
CA VAL A 348 12.19 0.56 14.51
C VAL A 348 11.48 1.39 15.57
N PHE A 349 11.68 2.70 15.52
CA PHE A 349 10.98 3.67 16.37
C PHE A 349 9.96 4.43 15.54
N ASP A 350 8.71 4.42 15.96
CA ASP A 350 7.59 5.13 15.33
C ASP A 350 7.20 6.32 16.22
N VAL A 351 7.59 7.52 15.80
CA VAL A 351 7.77 8.68 16.68
C VAL A 351 6.71 9.74 16.40
N GLN A 352 6.10 10.27 17.48
CA GLN A 352 5.23 11.45 17.39
C GLN A 352 6.06 12.73 17.34
N TYR A 353 5.48 13.78 16.78
CA TYR A 353 5.96 15.14 16.89
C TYR A 353 4.76 16.07 17.14
N GLY A 354 5.01 17.27 17.66
CA GLY A 354 3.95 18.26 17.84
C GLY A 354 3.29 18.64 16.51
N LEU A 355 1.97 18.80 16.51
CA LEU A 355 1.15 19.07 15.34
C LEU A 355 0.63 20.50 15.35
N ASN A 356 0.78 21.18 14.22
CA ASN A 356 0.26 22.54 14.06
C ASN A 356 -1.27 22.53 14.18
N ASP A 357 -1.83 23.43 14.98
CA ASP A 357 -3.27 23.54 15.24
C ASP A 357 -4.03 24.44 14.24
N GLN A 358 -3.32 25.07 13.30
CA GLN A 358 -3.88 25.92 12.25
C GLN A 358 -4.25 25.09 11.01
N ASP A 359 -5.37 25.47 10.38
CA ASP A 359 -5.86 24.98 9.09
C ASP A 359 -5.66 23.47 8.84
N GLN A 360 -6.42 22.64 9.57
CA GLN A 360 -6.34 21.18 9.47
C GLN A 360 -6.45 20.66 8.02
N PHE A 361 -5.42 19.93 7.58
CA PHE A 361 -5.35 19.25 6.29
C PHE A 361 -6.59 18.35 6.08
N VAL A 362 -7.06 17.73 7.15
CA VAL A 362 -8.34 17.04 7.22
C VAL A 362 -9.20 17.68 8.32
N ASN A 363 -10.09 18.60 7.94
CA ASN A 363 -11.06 19.32 8.81
C ASN A 363 -11.97 18.45 9.72
N LEU A 364 -11.85 17.13 9.68
CA LEU A 364 -12.64 16.16 10.44
C LEU A 364 -11.76 15.23 11.29
N ALA A 365 -10.44 15.41 11.29
CA ALA A 365 -9.53 14.61 12.09
C ALA A 365 -9.59 15.09 13.55
N ASP A 366 -9.76 14.14 14.47
CA ASP A 366 -9.67 14.38 15.90
C ASP A 366 -8.18 14.31 16.27
N VAL A 367 -7.60 15.46 16.64
CA VAL A 367 -6.19 15.57 17.03
C VAL A 367 -6.15 15.81 18.53
N PRO A 368 -5.45 14.99 19.31
CA PRO A 368 -5.37 15.18 20.77
C PRO A 368 -4.75 16.53 21.14
N ASP A 369 -5.32 17.19 22.15
CA ASP A 369 -4.84 18.49 22.63
C ASP A 369 -3.37 18.39 23.10
N GLU A 370 -2.96 17.24 23.65
CA GLU A 370 -1.63 17.02 24.21
C GLU A 370 -0.52 16.92 23.15
N VAL A 371 -0.86 16.86 21.86
CA VAL A 371 0.11 16.86 20.75
C VAL A 371 -0.07 18.05 19.82
N SER A 372 -0.99 18.97 20.11
CA SER A 372 -1.39 20.06 19.20
C SER A 372 -1.04 21.44 19.76
N GLY A 373 -0.58 22.34 18.90
CA GLY A 373 -0.24 23.73 19.26
C GLY A 373 0.18 24.55 18.04
N GLU A 374 0.52 25.83 18.23
CA GLU A 374 0.97 26.73 17.14
C GLU A 374 2.43 26.45 16.72
N PHE A 375 2.76 25.19 16.42
CA PHE A 375 4.12 24.73 16.15
C PHE A 375 4.60 25.09 14.75
N SER A 376 5.79 25.69 14.66
CA SER A 376 6.52 25.90 13.41
C SER A 376 7.24 24.62 12.94
N ILE A 377 7.83 24.64 11.75
CA ILE A 377 8.70 23.52 11.31
C ILE A 377 9.90 23.37 12.25
N ASP A 378 10.47 24.49 12.72
CA ASP A 378 11.58 24.50 13.69
C ASP A 378 11.19 23.80 14.99
N ASP A 379 9.97 24.04 15.50
CA ASP A 379 9.45 23.36 16.68
C ASP A 379 9.30 21.85 16.42
N MET A 380 8.76 21.44 15.27
CA MET A 380 8.61 20.03 14.91
C MET A 380 9.96 19.32 14.77
N VAL A 381 10.95 19.96 14.16
CA VAL A 381 12.33 19.43 14.06
C VAL A 381 12.96 19.35 15.44
N ARG A 382 12.77 20.36 16.30
CA ARG A 382 13.23 20.33 17.70
C ARG A 382 12.56 19.21 18.50
N HIS A 383 11.27 18.96 18.35
CA HIS A 383 10.55 17.85 18.99
C HIS A 383 11.11 16.48 18.59
N LEU A 384 11.51 16.33 17.32
CA LEU A 384 12.21 15.14 16.84
C LEU A 384 13.67 15.11 17.35
N GLY A 385 14.27 16.28 17.54
CA GLY A 385 15.54 16.48 18.22
C GLY A 385 15.56 15.95 19.64
N GLU A 386 14.53 16.25 20.44
CA GLU A 386 14.34 15.69 21.78
C GLU A 386 14.28 14.15 21.74
N PHE A 387 13.68 13.57 20.69
CA PHE A 387 13.70 12.13 20.48
C PHE A 387 15.12 11.63 20.12
N THR A 388 15.89 12.34 19.28
CA THR A 388 17.28 11.94 18.99
C THR A 388 18.15 11.91 20.24
N THR A 389 17.98 12.87 21.16
CA THR A 389 18.66 12.86 22.46
C THR A 389 18.19 11.72 23.34
N TYR A 390 16.88 11.47 23.42
CA TYR A 390 16.34 10.32 24.15
C TYR A 390 16.93 9.00 23.61
N LEU A 391 16.97 8.84 22.30
CA LEU A 391 17.53 7.65 21.66
C LEU A 391 19.01 7.51 22.00
N ALA A 392 19.81 8.57 21.89
CA ALA A 392 21.22 8.53 22.22
C ALA A 392 21.51 8.18 23.69
N ASP A 393 20.58 8.52 24.61
CA ASP A 393 20.70 8.19 26.03
C ASP A 393 20.21 6.78 26.39
N ASN A 394 19.28 6.20 25.59
CA ASN A 394 18.55 4.98 25.96
C ASN A 394 18.66 3.84 24.92
N HIS A 395 19.43 3.98 23.84
CA HIS A 395 19.48 3.00 22.74
C HIS A 395 19.83 1.58 23.20
N GLU A 396 20.69 1.43 24.22
CA GLU A 396 21.09 0.12 24.76
C GLU A 396 19.91 -0.67 25.32
N ASP A 397 18.89 -0.01 25.88
CA ASP A 397 17.69 -0.66 26.44
C ASP A 397 16.85 -1.35 25.37
N PHE A 398 16.94 -0.88 24.13
CA PHE A 398 16.25 -1.41 22.97
C PHE A 398 17.13 -2.33 22.10
N GLY A 399 18.43 -2.39 22.39
CA GLY A 399 19.42 -3.04 21.51
C GLY A 399 19.59 -2.31 20.17
N ALA A 400 19.33 -1.00 20.14
CA ALA A 400 19.42 -0.15 18.97
C ALA A 400 20.85 0.35 18.77
N SER A 401 21.32 0.41 17.52
CA SER A 401 22.58 1.04 17.16
C SER A 401 22.36 2.51 16.83
N ILE A 402 23.12 3.40 17.47
CA ILE A 402 23.17 4.83 17.10
C ILE A 402 24.29 5.13 16.10
N ASP A 403 25.16 4.16 15.82
CA ASP A 403 26.17 4.24 14.76
C ASP A 403 25.60 3.94 13.37
N SER A 404 24.33 3.55 13.30
CA SER A 404 23.61 3.22 12.07
C SER A 404 22.14 3.58 12.18
N VAL A 405 21.78 4.77 11.71
CA VAL A 405 20.43 5.33 11.84
C VAL A 405 19.86 5.74 10.49
N PHE A 406 18.71 5.18 10.16
CA PHE A 406 17.92 5.55 8.99
C PHE A 406 16.71 6.38 9.39
N PHE A 407 16.41 7.44 8.64
CA PHE A 407 15.20 8.25 8.81
C PHE A 407 14.24 8.03 7.65
N SER A 408 12.97 7.83 7.96
CA SER A 408 11.95 7.57 6.95
C SER A 408 10.60 8.15 7.36
N GLY A 409 9.83 8.62 6.39
CA GLY A 409 8.49 9.13 6.63
C GLY A 409 7.72 9.39 5.35
N GLY A 410 6.40 9.51 5.47
CA GLY A 410 5.51 9.82 4.34
C GLY A 410 5.05 11.27 4.34
N SER A 411 5.00 11.91 3.18
CA SER A 411 4.42 13.25 3.02
C SER A 411 5.10 14.28 3.94
N ALA A 412 4.36 14.94 4.83
CA ALA A 412 4.90 15.80 5.89
C ALA A 412 5.98 15.11 6.76
N GLY A 413 5.82 13.84 7.08
CA GLY A 413 6.84 13.06 7.81
C GLY A 413 8.05 12.73 6.95
N GLY A 414 7.89 12.62 5.62
CA GLY A 414 9.01 12.49 4.68
C GLY A 414 9.82 13.78 4.57
N HIS A 415 9.13 14.92 4.65
CA HIS A 415 9.77 16.22 4.81
C HIS A 415 10.58 16.31 6.11
N LEU A 416 9.96 16.01 7.26
CA LEU A 416 10.65 16.06 8.55
C LEU A 416 11.80 15.03 8.66
N ALA A 417 11.66 13.85 8.04
CA ALA A 417 12.74 12.87 7.94
C ALA A 417 13.96 13.43 7.19
N ASN A 418 13.74 14.14 6.08
CA ASN A 418 14.82 14.83 5.37
C ASN A 418 15.43 15.93 6.24
N ALA A 419 14.61 16.77 6.88
CA ALA A 419 15.06 17.89 7.70
C ALA A 419 15.96 17.42 8.86
N VAL A 420 15.54 16.40 9.60
CA VAL A 420 16.32 15.85 10.71
C VAL A 420 17.62 15.19 10.22
N ALA A 421 17.53 14.34 9.20
CA ALA A 421 18.68 13.60 8.72
C ALA A 421 19.76 14.50 8.10
N LEU A 422 19.37 15.47 7.26
CA LEU A 422 20.28 16.43 6.65
C LEU A 422 20.74 17.49 7.65
N GLY A 423 19.90 17.88 8.62
CA GLY A 423 20.28 18.76 9.71
C GLY A 423 21.39 18.16 10.58
N LEU A 424 21.29 16.87 10.92
CA LEU A 424 22.35 16.11 11.58
C LEU A 424 23.61 16.00 10.71
N ALA A 425 23.46 15.54 9.46
CA ALA A 425 24.60 15.26 8.58
C ALA A 425 25.40 16.51 8.19
N SER A 426 24.73 17.64 8.00
CA SER A 426 25.38 18.92 7.70
C SER A 426 26.11 19.53 8.91
N GLY A 427 25.80 19.07 10.13
CA GLY A 427 26.34 19.62 11.38
C GLY A 427 25.85 21.03 11.72
N GLN A 428 24.82 21.55 11.03
CA GLN A 428 24.31 22.91 11.23
C GLN A 428 23.34 23.01 12.42
N TYR A 429 22.68 21.91 12.78
CA TYR A 429 21.60 21.86 13.79
C TYR A 429 21.95 21.00 15.01
N THR A 430 23.23 20.91 15.38
CA THR A 430 23.69 20.09 16.52
C THR A 430 23.29 20.64 17.89
N ASP A 431 22.71 21.83 17.95
CA ASP A 431 22.12 22.42 19.14
C ASP A 431 20.72 21.89 19.46
N ILE A 432 20.00 21.39 18.45
CA ILE A 432 18.67 20.79 18.61
C ILE A 432 18.62 19.30 18.22
N LEU A 433 19.57 18.80 17.42
CA LEU A 433 19.67 17.39 17.02
C LEU A 433 20.94 16.75 17.61
N ASP A 434 20.83 15.52 18.14
CA ASP A 434 21.92 14.88 18.87
C ASP A 434 22.99 14.28 17.94
N GLU A 435 24.17 14.91 17.90
CA GLU A 435 25.29 14.52 17.02
C GLU A 435 25.92 13.15 17.35
N ARG A 436 25.49 12.46 18.41
CA ARG A 436 25.92 11.08 18.68
C ARG A 436 25.36 10.08 17.68
N LEU A 437 24.29 10.42 16.96
CA LEU A 437 23.68 9.57 15.94
C LEU A 437 24.44 9.69 14.61
N THR A 438 24.78 8.55 14.02
CA THR A 438 25.34 8.47 12.66
C THR A 438 24.22 8.17 11.68
N VAL A 439 23.95 9.10 10.75
CA VAL A 439 22.93 8.94 9.72
C VAL A 439 23.46 8.07 8.58
N SER A 440 22.92 6.87 8.44
CA SER A 440 23.29 5.90 7.41
C SER A 440 22.52 6.07 6.11
N GLY A 441 21.31 6.65 6.16
CA GLY A 441 20.52 6.88 4.96
C GLY A 441 19.14 7.50 5.23
N ILE A 442 18.55 8.06 4.18
CA ILE A 442 17.23 8.72 4.24
C ILE A 442 16.27 8.02 3.28
N ILE A 443 15.05 7.76 3.73
CA ILE A 443 14.04 7.02 2.95
C ILE A 443 12.73 7.82 2.93
N PRO A 444 12.69 8.97 2.22
CA PRO A 444 11.51 9.80 2.14
C PRO A 444 10.48 9.21 1.17
N ILE A 445 9.22 9.19 1.59
CA ILE A 445 8.09 8.68 0.80
C ILE A 445 7.21 9.86 0.41
N TYR A 446 7.15 10.19 -0.88
CA TYR A 446 6.47 11.38 -1.45
C TYR A 446 6.66 12.64 -0.58
N PRO A 447 7.92 13.06 -0.31
CA PRO A 447 8.21 14.06 0.71
C PRO A 447 7.64 15.43 0.36
N ALA A 448 7.01 16.10 1.33
CA ALA A 448 6.39 17.41 1.16
C ALA A 448 7.39 18.58 1.35
N ASN A 449 8.64 18.44 0.87
CA ASN A 449 9.70 19.44 1.00
C ASN A 449 9.26 20.78 0.40
N GLY A 450 9.50 21.89 1.10
CA GLY A 450 9.17 23.24 0.65
C GLY A 450 7.68 23.55 0.58
N LEU A 451 6.80 22.67 1.06
CA LEU A 451 5.35 22.84 0.95
C LEU A 451 4.68 23.38 2.22
N ALA A 452 5.35 23.36 3.38
CA ALA A 452 4.79 23.82 4.65
C ALA A 452 4.32 25.28 4.61
N GLY A 453 5.07 26.15 3.91
CA GLY A 453 4.72 27.57 3.75
C GLY A 453 3.41 27.82 2.99
N TYR A 454 2.92 26.87 2.16
CA TYR A 454 1.60 26.99 1.53
C TYR A 454 0.45 26.77 2.52
N GLN A 455 0.73 26.19 3.69
CA GLN A 455 -0.21 26.04 4.81
C GLN A 455 0.04 27.09 5.91
N GLU A 456 0.81 28.14 5.61
CA GLU A 456 1.16 29.21 6.56
C GLU A 456 1.97 28.70 7.79
N ILE A 457 2.54 27.50 7.71
CA ILE A 457 3.45 26.95 8.71
C ILE A 457 4.86 27.46 8.38
N ASN A 458 5.38 28.33 9.25
CA ASN A 458 6.67 28.99 9.05
C ASN A 458 7.83 28.14 9.58
N GLY A 459 9.04 28.52 9.21
CA GLY A 459 10.28 28.00 9.78
C GLY A 459 11.51 28.56 9.08
N GLU A 460 12.70 28.13 9.49
CA GLU A 460 13.94 28.37 8.75
C GLU A 460 13.86 27.78 7.33
N ASP A 461 14.34 28.52 6.33
CA ASP A 461 14.11 28.21 4.90
C ASP A 461 14.61 26.80 4.53
N ASP A 462 15.72 26.37 5.10
CA ASP A 462 16.38 25.08 4.89
C ASP A 462 15.82 23.94 5.73
N LEU A 463 15.17 24.22 6.87
CA LEU A 463 14.32 23.25 7.55
C LEU A 463 12.97 23.07 6.85
N VAL A 464 12.42 24.12 6.23
CA VAL A 464 11.18 24.08 5.43
C VAL A 464 11.39 23.41 4.08
N ASP A 465 12.54 23.62 3.45
CA ASP A 465 12.97 22.92 2.23
C ASP A 465 14.36 22.29 2.43
N PRO A 466 14.41 21.05 2.96
CA PRO A 466 15.67 20.35 3.22
C PRO A 466 16.55 20.12 2.01
N ALA A 467 16.07 20.34 0.78
CA ALA A 467 16.94 20.37 -0.40
C ALA A 467 18.07 21.40 -0.29
N LEU A 468 17.89 22.46 0.52
CA LEU A 468 18.90 23.48 0.79
C LEU A 468 20.04 23.00 1.72
N LEU A 469 19.81 21.92 2.47
CA LEU A 469 20.82 21.30 3.35
C LEU A 469 21.70 20.26 2.64
N VAL A 470 21.36 19.91 1.40
CA VAL A 470 22.09 18.90 0.64
C VAL A 470 23.48 19.42 0.24
N ASP A 471 24.49 18.59 0.48
CA ASP A 471 25.89 18.81 0.16
C ASP A 471 26.59 17.53 -0.35
N GLU A 472 27.90 17.61 -0.59
CA GLU A 472 28.71 16.49 -1.10
C GLU A 472 28.84 15.32 -0.12
N ASN A 473 28.54 15.53 1.17
CA ASN A 473 28.66 14.52 2.24
C ASN A 473 27.30 14.04 2.76
N SER A 474 26.21 14.51 2.15
CA SER A 474 24.87 14.14 2.55
C SER A 474 24.68 12.62 2.44
N PRO A 475 23.97 12.00 3.40
CA PRO A 475 23.76 10.56 3.42
C PRO A 475 22.98 10.11 2.18
N PRO A 476 23.11 8.83 1.79
CA PRO A 476 22.42 8.29 0.65
C PRO A 476 20.88 8.36 0.85
N ALA A 477 20.12 8.54 -0.24
CA ALA A 477 18.67 8.71 -0.17
C ALA A 477 17.89 7.81 -1.15
N LEU A 478 16.94 7.03 -0.63
CA LEU A 478 16.02 6.21 -1.43
C LEU A 478 14.60 6.80 -1.38
N VAL A 479 14.19 7.44 -2.46
CA VAL A 479 12.92 8.20 -2.55
C VAL A 479 11.83 7.36 -3.20
N TYR A 480 10.62 7.35 -2.62
CA TYR A 480 9.40 6.83 -3.26
C TYR A 480 8.59 7.99 -3.83
N GLN A 481 8.18 7.93 -5.10
CA GLN A 481 7.30 8.97 -5.67
C GLN A 481 6.30 8.39 -6.68
N GLY A 482 5.02 8.67 -6.47
CA GLY A 482 3.97 8.37 -7.44
C GLY A 482 3.92 9.41 -8.57
N ASP A 483 3.84 8.98 -9.83
CA ASP A 483 3.81 9.90 -10.99
C ASP A 483 2.53 10.73 -11.09
N HIS A 484 1.46 10.27 -10.44
CA HIS A 484 0.16 10.91 -10.44
C HIS A 484 -0.18 11.56 -9.09
N ASP A 485 0.80 11.73 -8.19
CA ASP A 485 0.60 12.48 -6.96
C ASP A 485 0.24 13.95 -7.28
N LYS A 486 -0.87 14.43 -6.72
CA LYS A 486 -1.30 15.83 -6.85
C LYS A 486 -1.39 16.54 -5.49
N ILE A 487 -1.19 15.81 -4.40
CA ILE A 487 -1.08 16.37 -3.06
C ILE A 487 0.33 16.90 -2.88
N VAL A 488 1.33 16.09 -3.24
CA VAL A 488 2.73 16.48 -3.33
C VAL A 488 3.15 16.29 -4.79
N ASP A 489 3.35 17.39 -5.51
CA ASP A 489 3.75 17.34 -6.93
C ASP A 489 5.05 16.52 -7.07
N PRO A 490 5.15 15.54 -8.01
CA PRO A 490 6.34 14.72 -8.18
C PRO A 490 7.62 15.49 -8.46
N ARG A 491 7.49 16.76 -8.86
CA ARG A 491 8.59 17.70 -9.00
C ARG A 491 9.31 18.00 -7.71
N VAL A 492 8.67 17.82 -6.55
CA VAL A 492 9.34 17.96 -5.26
C VAL A 492 10.46 16.91 -5.12
N ALA A 493 10.19 15.67 -5.54
CA ALA A 493 11.22 14.62 -5.60
C ALA A 493 12.27 14.91 -6.70
N ASP A 494 11.86 15.45 -7.86
CA ASP A 494 12.81 15.88 -8.91
C ASP A 494 13.80 16.93 -8.37
N LEU A 495 13.30 17.95 -7.67
CA LEU A 495 14.11 19.03 -7.13
C LEU A 495 15.07 18.54 -6.04
N PHE A 496 14.65 17.56 -5.25
CA PHE A 496 15.51 16.93 -4.24
C PHE A 496 16.65 16.12 -4.89
N GLU A 497 16.33 15.32 -5.92
CA GLU A 497 17.34 14.63 -6.73
C GLU A 497 18.30 15.62 -7.42
N GLU A 498 17.79 16.70 -8.01
CA GLU A 498 18.59 17.76 -8.60
C GLU A 498 19.51 18.43 -7.56
N ALA A 499 19.07 18.60 -6.31
CA ALA A 499 19.90 19.17 -5.24
C ALA A 499 21.12 18.29 -4.92
N TYR A 500 20.95 16.97 -4.84
CA TYR A 500 22.05 16.01 -4.70
C TYR A 500 23.04 16.14 -5.86
N LEU A 501 22.53 16.03 -7.10
CA LEU A 501 23.37 16.04 -8.29
C LEU A 501 24.12 17.37 -8.47
N ASN A 502 23.48 18.51 -8.17
CA ASN A 502 24.10 19.83 -8.27
C ASN A 502 25.22 20.04 -7.24
N ASN A 503 25.16 19.35 -6.10
CA ASN A 503 26.20 19.35 -5.08
C ASN A 503 27.25 18.23 -5.27
N GLY A 504 27.21 17.53 -6.40
CA GLY A 504 28.19 16.48 -6.73
C GLY A 504 27.99 15.17 -5.98
N ASN A 505 26.83 14.98 -5.35
CA ASN A 505 26.45 13.75 -4.67
C ASN A 505 25.50 12.95 -5.57
N THR A 506 25.89 11.71 -5.91
CA THR A 506 25.08 10.82 -6.76
C THR A 506 24.32 9.77 -5.98
N ASP A 507 24.40 9.78 -4.65
CA ASP A 507 23.87 8.74 -3.79
C ASP A 507 22.37 8.96 -3.52
N ILE A 508 21.59 9.16 -4.57
CA ILE A 508 20.13 9.30 -4.51
C ILE A 508 19.46 8.50 -5.63
N ALA A 509 18.46 7.71 -5.26
CA ALA A 509 17.61 6.99 -6.20
C ALA A 509 16.14 7.36 -5.99
N VAL A 510 15.42 7.64 -7.08
CA VAL A 510 13.97 7.88 -7.04
C VAL A 510 13.22 6.74 -7.70
N ILE A 511 12.48 5.99 -6.90
CA ILE A 511 11.59 4.93 -7.35
C ILE A 511 10.25 5.56 -7.79
N ARG A 512 10.12 5.79 -9.09
CA ARG A 512 8.94 6.37 -9.75
C ARG A 512 7.86 5.32 -9.97
N LEU A 513 6.61 5.64 -9.66
CA LEU A 513 5.50 4.67 -9.68
C LEU A 513 4.42 5.12 -10.67
N PRO A 514 4.32 4.46 -11.85
CA PRO A 514 3.36 4.81 -12.87
C PRO A 514 1.92 4.72 -12.37
N TYR A 515 1.14 5.76 -12.59
CA TYR A 515 -0.23 5.94 -12.06
C TYR A 515 -0.33 5.98 -10.53
N GLY A 516 0.79 5.93 -9.80
CA GLY A 516 0.80 6.01 -8.34
C GLY A 516 0.35 7.40 -7.90
N GLU A 517 -0.66 7.44 -7.05
CA GLU A 517 -1.16 8.67 -6.42
C GLU A 517 -0.51 8.87 -5.04
N HIS A 518 -0.91 9.92 -4.33
CA HIS A 518 -0.47 10.13 -2.94
C HIS A 518 -0.89 8.95 -2.06
N ALA A 519 0.03 8.49 -1.20
CA ALA A 519 -0.16 7.30 -0.37
C ALA A 519 -0.56 6.04 -1.18
N SER A 520 -0.03 5.88 -2.39
CA SER A 520 -0.21 4.68 -3.21
C SER A 520 0.45 3.42 -2.61
N ASP A 521 1.17 3.56 -1.49
CA ASP A 521 1.71 2.51 -0.64
C ASP A 521 0.75 2.03 0.47
N LEU A 522 -0.42 2.68 0.64
CA LEU A 522 -1.44 2.33 1.63
C LEU A 522 -1.88 0.87 1.58
N ASN A 523 -1.99 0.30 0.37
CA ASN A 523 -2.22 -1.12 0.20
C ASN A 523 -0.87 -1.86 0.28
N PHE A 524 -0.44 -2.25 1.47
CA PHE A 524 0.84 -2.94 1.68
C PHE A 524 1.08 -4.18 0.79
N PRO A 525 0.10 -5.09 0.58
CA PRO A 525 0.27 -6.17 -0.39
C PRO A 525 0.14 -5.71 -1.86
N GLY A 526 0.02 -4.42 -2.11
CA GLY A 526 -0.03 -3.79 -3.43
C GLY A 526 1.31 -3.86 -4.15
N PHE A 527 1.29 -3.61 -5.47
CA PHE A 527 2.51 -3.69 -6.29
C PHE A 527 3.52 -2.61 -5.92
N TYR A 528 3.06 -1.37 -5.68
CA TYR A 528 3.94 -0.25 -5.37
C TYR A 528 4.70 -0.46 -4.06
N SER A 529 3.99 -0.83 -2.98
CA SER A 529 4.62 -1.11 -1.69
C SER A 529 5.60 -2.28 -1.77
N GLN A 530 5.25 -3.38 -2.43
CA GLN A 530 6.15 -4.54 -2.57
C GLN A 530 7.45 -4.18 -3.29
N ILE A 531 7.35 -3.43 -4.39
CA ILE A 531 8.52 -3.03 -5.17
C ILE A 531 9.41 -2.10 -4.36
N PHE A 532 8.83 -1.13 -3.66
CA PHE A 532 9.62 -0.23 -2.84
C PHE A 532 10.28 -0.95 -1.65
N MET A 533 9.55 -1.82 -0.95
CA MET A 533 10.08 -2.61 0.16
C MET A 533 11.28 -3.47 -0.28
N TYR A 534 11.24 -4.02 -1.49
CA TYR A 534 12.34 -4.78 -2.09
C TYR A 534 13.61 -3.92 -2.27
N TYR A 535 13.49 -2.66 -2.70
CA TYR A 535 14.66 -1.79 -2.78
C TYR A 535 15.07 -1.23 -1.42
N MET A 536 14.10 -0.96 -0.54
CA MET A 536 14.34 -0.44 0.81
C MET A 536 15.13 -1.42 1.68
N GLU A 537 14.85 -2.72 1.63
CA GLU A 537 15.63 -3.72 2.38
C GLU A 537 17.10 -3.81 1.92
N ARG A 538 17.32 -3.70 0.60
CA ARG A 538 18.68 -3.72 0.02
C ARG A 538 19.43 -2.44 0.33
N PHE A 539 18.75 -1.31 0.27
CA PHE A 539 19.29 -0.01 0.62
C PHE A 539 19.76 0.01 2.08
N MET A 540 18.88 -0.36 3.00
CA MET A 540 19.23 -0.35 4.43
C MET A 540 20.35 -1.34 4.74
N TYR A 541 20.37 -2.51 4.10
CA TYR A 541 21.44 -3.48 4.31
C TYR A 541 22.79 -3.05 3.72
N GLN A 542 22.77 -2.32 2.61
CA GLN A 542 23.99 -1.80 1.97
C GLN A 542 24.68 -0.73 2.81
N TYR A 543 23.90 0.09 3.51
CA TYR A 543 24.37 1.29 4.20
C TYR A 543 24.34 1.20 5.72
N LYS A 544 23.95 0.05 6.28
CA LYS A 544 23.91 -0.15 7.74
C LYS A 544 25.28 -0.08 8.41
#